data_AF-A0A1V9XW76-F1
#
_entry.id   AF-A0A1V9XW76-F1
#
_cell.length_a   1.000
_cell.length_b   1.000
_cell.length_c   1.000
_cell.angle_alpha   90.00
_cell.angle_beta   90.00
_cell.angle_gamma   90.00
#
_symmetry.space_group_name_H-M   'P 1'
#
loop_
_entity.id
_entity.type
_entity.pdbx_description
1 polymer ?
#
loop_
_entity_poly.entity_id
_entity_poly.type
_entity_poly.pdbx_seq_one_letter_code
_entity_poly.pdbx_strand_id
1 'polypeptide(L)'
;MSFFRVQKGLQALQISVGKNGLSALDSPAWRLLATIRQQKKEDTSPLKGPKRPPNAYFLFVSEMMPTFRTKNPELKPNEVIKQLGANWRVLSDKEREAYVKKAKEESKRYIALRDAFISTLTPEQLKEKQKMPLVKTLKRSKRELHVLEKQLEKPNVPLRSFSLFVKESHAASGKGPLDIAMLAEKWRSMADEQKKLYVTKAKESQEVYNKNLESWTKRVDQTHLQRLNDLKLSIAMLTQKLRGSK
;
A
#
# COMPACT_ATOMS: atom_id res chain seq x y z
N MET A 1 14.71 15.67 -79.08
CA MET A 1 13.63 14.77 -79.54
C MET A 1 13.17 13.94 -78.36
N SER A 2 11.86 13.97 -78.08
CA SER A 2 11.04 12.87 -77.58
C SER A 2 11.52 12.08 -76.36
N PHE A 3 10.86 12.26 -75.20
CA PHE A 3 9.82 11.35 -74.67
C PHE A 3 10.42 10.06 -74.06
N PHE A 4 10.22 9.64 -72.80
CA PHE A 4 9.00 9.33 -72.05
C PHE A 4 9.42 9.21 -70.55
N ARG A 5 8.71 9.84 -69.58
CA ARG A 5 7.77 9.21 -68.60
C ARG A 5 8.41 8.18 -67.64
N VAL A 6 8.08 8.07 -66.35
CA VAL A 6 7.15 8.80 -65.47
C VAL A 6 7.29 8.25 -64.04
N GLN A 7 7.06 9.11 -63.04
CA GLN A 7 6.53 8.84 -61.68
C GLN A 7 7.31 7.93 -60.72
N LYS A 8 7.33 8.11 -59.40
CA LYS A 8 6.69 8.96 -58.38
C LYS A 8 7.75 8.98 -57.24
N GLY A 9 8.08 10.07 -56.55
CA GLY A 9 7.17 10.93 -55.78
C GLY A 9 7.19 10.47 -54.31
N LEU A 10 7.86 11.23 -53.44
CA LEU A 10 7.45 11.50 -52.06
C LEU A 10 8.41 12.52 -51.44
N GLN A 11 7.85 13.70 -51.14
CA GLN A 11 8.52 14.84 -50.54
C GLN A 11 8.91 14.53 -49.09
N ALA A 12 10.16 14.83 -48.76
CA ALA A 12 10.59 15.04 -47.39
C ALA A 12 10.12 16.43 -46.95
N LEU A 13 9.52 16.53 -45.76
CA LEU A 13 9.44 17.80 -45.03
C LEU A 13 9.54 17.53 -43.53
N GLN A 14 10.57 18.18 -42.98
CA GLN A 14 11.02 18.16 -41.60
C GLN A 14 9.90 18.53 -40.62
N ILE A 15 9.81 17.78 -39.53
CA ILE A 15 8.97 18.11 -38.38
C ILE A 15 9.76 19.04 -37.44
N SER A 16 9.21 20.24 -37.28
CA SER A 16 9.56 21.26 -36.30
C SER A 16 9.39 20.75 -34.86
N VAL A 17 10.34 21.10 -34.00
CA VAL A 17 10.31 20.83 -32.56
C VAL A 17 9.35 21.81 -31.88
N GLY A 18 8.18 21.31 -31.45
CA GLY A 18 7.21 22.02 -30.62
C GLY A 18 7.11 21.42 -29.21
N LYS A 19 7.24 22.28 -28.20
CA LYS A 19 7.17 21.96 -26.76
C LYS A 19 5.72 21.69 -26.32
N ASN A 20 5.61 20.76 -25.36
CA ASN A 20 4.48 20.49 -24.45
C ASN A 20 3.30 19.66 -24.98
N GLY A 21 3.21 18.43 -24.46
CA GLY A 21 2.03 17.59 -24.57
C GLY A 21 2.33 16.10 -24.37
N LEU A 22 2.85 15.72 -23.19
CA LEU A 22 2.91 14.31 -22.80
C LEU A 22 1.48 13.77 -22.72
N SER A 23 1.00 13.19 -23.82
CA SER A 23 -0.32 12.56 -23.87
C SER A 23 -0.28 11.27 -23.03
N ALA A 24 -1.31 11.09 -22.21
CA ALA A 24 -1.42 9.99 -21.25
C ALA A 24 -1.65 8.60 -21.90
N LEU A 25 -1.38 8.43 -23.19
CA LEU A 25 -1.66 7.21 -23.95
C LEU A 25 -0.43 6.37 -24.30
N ASP A 26 0.77 6.77 -23.86
CA ASP A 26 2.01 5.99 -24.05
C ASP A 26 2.55 5.35 -22.75
N SER A 27 1.74 5.24 -21.69
CA SER A 27 2.16 4.56 -20.45
C SER A 27 1.88 3.06 -20.53
N PRO A 28 2.91 2.20 -20.65
CA PRO A 28 2.70 0.78 -20.83
C PRO A 28 2.20 0.19 -19.51
N ALA A 29 1.07 -0.50 -19.49
CA ALA A 29 0.55 -1.14 -18.29
C ALA A 29 1.46 -2.24 -17.69
N TRP A 30 2.54 -2.64 -18.36
CA TRP A 30 3.62 -3.39 -17.69
C TRP A 30 4.37 -2.51 -16.68
N ARG A 31 4.35 -1.18 -16.82
CA ARG A 31 4.66 -0.25 -15.72
C ARG A 31 3.67 -0.41 -14.56
N LEU A 32 2.41 -0.81 -14.71
CA LEU A 32 1.57 -1.04 -13.50
C LEU A 32 2.03 -2.28 -12.70
N LEU A 33 2.44 -3.37 -13.38
CA LEU A 33 2.87 -4.61 -12.71
C LEU A 33 4.37 -4.62 -12.35
N ALA A 34 5.22 -3.97 -13.14
CA ALA A 34 6.64 -3.79 -12.87
C ALA A 34 6.90 -2.63 -11.88
N THR A 35 6.19 -1.50 -11.98
CA THR A 35 6.44 -0.28 -11.16
C THR A 35 5.83 -0.38 -9.76
N ILE A 36 4.74 -1.14 -9.55
CA ILE A 36 4.26 -1.50 -8.19
C ILE A 36 5.30 -2.38 -7.44
N ARG A 37 6.18 -3.09 -8.16
CA ARG A 37 7.18 -4.00 -7.58
C ARG A 37 8.65 -3.52 -7.66
N GLN A 38 8.94 -2.53 -8.50
CA GLN A 38 10.28 -1.92 -8.67
C GLN A 38 10.38 -0.44 -8.25
N GLN A 39 9.28 0.31 -8.06
CA GLN A 39 9.33 1.73 -7.66
C GLN A 39 8.50 2.14 -6.44
N LYS A 40 8.08 1.18 -5.60
CA LYS A 40 8.39 1.45 -4.20
C LYS A 40 9.89 1.21 -4.16
N LYS A 41 10.68 2.28 -3.90
CA LYS A 41 12.15 2.25 -3.66
C LYS A 41 12.57 0.82 -3.40
N GLU A 42 13.61 0.33 -4.09
CA GLU A 42 14.45 -0.70 -3.50
C GLU A 42 14.56 -0.33 -2.02
N ASP A 43 13.73 -0.97 -1.18
CA ASP A 43 13.53 -0.49 0.18
C ASP A 43 14.88 -0.87 0.73
N THR A 44 15.78 0.10 0.83
CA THR A 44 17.15 0.00 1.33
C THR A 44 17.15 -0.36 2.82
N SER A 45 16.05 -0.96 3.30
CA SER A 45 16.02 -1.70 4.53
C SER A 45 17.06 -2.81 4.38
N PRO A 46 18.11 -2.80 5.21
CA PRO A 46 19.17 -3.81 5.18
C PRO A 46 18.64 -5.22 5.46
N LEU A 47 17.36 -5.36 5.81
CA LEU A 47 16.67 -6.63 6.10
C LEU A 47 16.02 -7.25 4.87
N LYS A 48 15.90 -6.51 3.76
CA LYS A 48 15.18 -6.94 2.56
C LYS A 48 16.11 -7.76 1.67
N GLY A 49 16.09 -9.07 1.89
CA GLY A 49 16.85 -10.03 1.10
C GLY A 49 16.38 -10.17 -0.35
N PRO A 50 17.00 -11.10 -1.12
CA PRO A 50 16.67 -11.32 -2.51
C PRO A 50 15.17 -11.59 -2.69
N LYS A 51 14.61 -11.15 -3.84
CA LYS A 51 13.20 -11.38 -4.15
C LYS A 51 13.01 -12.83 -4.60
N ARG A 52 11.89 -13.45 -4.17
CA ARG A 52 11.49 -14.78 -4.66
C ARG A 52 11.33 -14.75 -6.19
N PRO A 53 11.85 -15.76 -6.90
CA PRO A 53 11.76 -15.81 -8.35
C PRO A 53 10.35 -16.15 -8.81
N PRO A 54 9.98 -15.80 -10.06
CA PRO A 54 8.72 -16.19 -10.66
C PRO A 54 8.62 -17.71 -10.83
N ASN A 55 7.39 -18.25 -10.75
CA ASN A 55 7.14 -19.66 -11.08
C ASN A 55 7.07 -19.86 -12.62
N ALA A 56 6.94 -21.11 -13.06
CA ALA A 56 6.91 -21.47 -14.47
C ALA A 56 5.86 -20.68 -15.29
N TYR A 57 4.64 -20.55 -14.74
CA TYR A 57 3.57 -19.78 -15.38
C TYR A 57 3.92 -18.29 -15.49
N PHE A 58 4.46 -17.68 -14.43
CA PHE A 58 4.83 -16.26 -14.45
C PHE A 58 6.04 -16.00 -15.36
N LEU A 59 6.94 -16.96 -15.54
CA LEU A 59 7.99 -16.88 -16.56
C LEU A 59 7.39 -16.85 -17.97
N PHE A 60 6.48 -17.76 -18.27
CA PHE A 60 5.74 -17.76 -19.54
C PHE A 60 4.97 -16.46 -19.77
N VAL A 61 4.22 -15.99 -18.77
CA VAL A 61 3.50 -14.71 -18.87
C VAL A 61 4.48 -13.56 -19.09
N SER A 62 5.63 -13.54 -18.42
CA SER A 62 6.65 -12.50 -18.61
C SER A 62 7.19 -12.47 -20.04
N GLU A 63 7.40 -13.64 -20.66
CA GLU A 63 7.91 -13.76 -22.03
C GLU A 63 6.80 -13.41 -23.06
N MET A 64 5.55 -13.79 -22.82
CA MET A 64 4.45 -13.65 -23.78
C MET A 64 3.63 -12.35 -23.65
N MET A 65 3.64 -11.68 -22.49
CA MET A 65 2.87 -10.46 -22.27
C MET A 65 3.21 -9.33 -23.25
N PRO A 66 4.49 -9.04 -23.59
CA PRO A 66 4.82 -8.00 -24.55
C PRO A 66 4.21 -8.26 -25.93
N THR A 67 4.34 -9.51 -26.43
CA THR A 67 3.83 -9.89 -27.76
C THR A 67 2.31 -9.86 -27.81
N PHE A 68 1.64 -10.32 -26.76
CA PHE A 68 0.17 -10.27 -26.66
C PHE A 68 -0.36 -8.84 -26.62
N ARG A 69 0.35 -7.94 -25.93
CA ARG A 69 -0.06 -6.54 -25.81
C ARG A 69 0.17 -5.75 -27.10
N THR A 70 1.24 -6.04 -27.84
CA THR A 70 1.44 -5.45 -29.17
C THR A 70 0.35 -5.88 -30.14
N LYS A 71 -0.10 -7.13 -30.07
CA LYS A 71 -1.21 -7.64 -30.90
C LYS A 71 -2.58 -7.13 -30.46
N ASN A 72 -2.75 -6.77 -29.18
CA ASN A 72 -4.01 -6.35 -28.60
C ASN A 72 -3.83 -5.06 -27.78
N PRO A 73 -3.56 -3.91 -28.43
CA PRO A 73 -3.31 -2.66 -27.72
C PRO A 73 -4.54 -2.15 -26.94
N GLU A 74 -5.75 -2.48 -27.40
CA GLU A 74 -7.03 -2.07 -26.80
C GLU A 74 -7.39 -2.85 -25.52
N LEU A 75 -6.83 -4.06 -25.33
CA LEU A 75 -7.22 -4.92 -24.21
C LEU A 75 -6.62 -4.48 -22.88
N LYS A 76 -7.41 -4.61 -21.81
CA LYS A 76 -6.92 -4.31 -20.47
C LYS A 76 -5.90 -5.39 -20.05
N PRO A 77 -4.88 -5.04 -19.25
CA PRO A 77 -3.84 -5.99 -18.82
C PRO A 77 -4.39 -7.24 -18.13
N ASN A 78 -5.46 -7.07 -17.34
CA ASN A 78 -6.11 -8.19 -16.64
C ASN A 78 -6.76 -9.18 -17.62
N GLU A 79 -7.30 -8.70 -18.73
CA GLU A 79 -7.90 -9.53 -19.79
C GLU A 79 -6.81 -10.27 -20.56
N VAL A 80 -5.70 -9.59 -20.87
CA VAL A 80 -4.53 -10.22 -21.48
C VAL A 80 -3.97 -11.35 -20.60
N ILE A 81 -3.84 -11.12 -19.29
CA ILE A 81 -3.41 -12.16 -18.34
C ILE A 81 -4.40 -13.32 -18.30
N LYS A 82 -5.70 -13.05 -18.37
CA LYS A 82 -6.74 -14.10 -18.42
C LYS A 82 -6.59 -14.97 -19.68
N GLN A 83 -6.31 -14.36 -20.83
CA GLN A 83 -6.05 -15.08 -22.07
C GLN A 83 -4.74 -15.89 -22.02
N LEU A 84 -3.64 -15.31 -21.51
CA LEU A 84 -2.38 -16.03 -21.30
C LEU A 84 -2.56 -17.22 -20.35
N GLY A 85 -3.41 -17.09 -19.33
CA GLY A 85 -3.79 -18.18 -18.44
C GLY A 85 -4.51 -19.32 -19.15
N ALA A 86 -5.36 -19.02 -20.13
CA ALA A 86 -5.98 -20.03 -20.98
C ALA A 86 -4.95 -20.70 -21.89
N ASN A 87 -4.09 -19.91 -22.54
CA ASN A 87 -3.03 -20.43 -23.41
C ASN A 87 -2.07 -21.35 -22.67
N TRP A 88 -1.69 -21.00 -21.44
CA TRP A 88 -0.83 -21.84 -20.59
C TRP A 88 -1.42 -23.24 -20.34
N ARG A 89 -2.74 -23.36 -20.20
CA ARG A 89 -3.42 -24.65 -19.99
C ARG A 89 -3.44 -25.51 -21.25
N VAL A 90 -3.43 -24.88 -22.43
CA VAL A 90 -3.46 -25.53 -23.74
C VAL A 90 -2.05 -25.86 -24.25
N LEU A 91 -1.00 -25.20 -23.72
CA LEU A 91 0.39 -25.54 -24.04
C LEU A 91 0.68 -27.03 -23.85
N SER A 92 1.51 -27.57 -24.73
CA SER A 92 1.97 -28.94 -24.65
C SER A 92 2.78 -29.17 -23.36
N ASP A 93 2.79 -30.42 -22.88
CA ASP A 93 3.55 -30.77 -21.68
C ASP A 93 5.05 -30.50 -21.85
N LYS A 94 5.59 -30.68 -23.07
CA LYS A 94 7.00 -30.38 -23.40
C LYS A 94 7.34 -28.90 -23.23
N GLU A 95 6.50 -28.00 -23.75
CA GLU A 95 6.70 -26.55 -23.61
C GLU A 95 6.57 -26.13 -22.14
N ARG A 96 5.56 -26.67 -21.45
CA ARG A 96 5.33 -26.40 -20.03
C ARG A 96 6.51 -26.87 -19.18
N GLU A 97 7.04 -28.05 -19.47
CA GLU A 97 8.18 -28.63 -18.76
C GLU A 97 9.46 -27.79 -18.92
N ALA A 98 9.69 -27.18 -20.09
CA ALA A 98 10.80 -26.25 -20.29
C ALA A 98 10.73 -25.06 -19.31
N TYR A 99 9.55 -24.46 -19.12
CA TYR A 99 9.36 -23.38 -18.14
C TYR A 99 9.45 -23.87 -16.69
N VAL A 100 9.01 -25.10 -16.39
CA VAL A 100 9.19 -25.70 -15.07
C VAL A 100 10.67 -25.92 -14.76
N LYS A 101 11.47 -26.37 -15.72
CA LYS A 101 12.91 -26.53 -15.57
C LYS A 101 13.61 -25.18 -15.34
N LYS A 102 13.28 -24.16 -16.14
CA LYS A 102 13.76 -22.77 -15.93
C LYS A 102 13.42 -22.26 -14.52
N ALA A 103 12.16 -22.43 -14.08
CA ALA A 103 11.73 -22.00 -12.75
C ALA A 103 12.45 -22.75 -11.61
N LYS A 104 12.72 -24.05 -11.77
CA LYS A 104 13.48 -24.84 -10.81
C LYS A 104 14.91 -24.35 -10.68
N GLU A 105 15.57 -24.01 -11.80
CA GLU A 105 16.93 -23.48 -11.78
C GLU A 105 17.00 -22.12 -11.08
N GLU A 106 16.08 -21.21 -11.41
CA GLU A 106 16.02 -19.90 -10.77
C GLU A 106 15.69 -19.99 -9.28
N SER A 107 14.84 -20.96 -8.88
CA SER A 107 14.58 -21.28 -7.48
C SER A 107 15.86 -21.71 -6.73
N LYS A 108 16.69 -22.56 -7.34
CA LYS A 108 17.97 -22.97 -6.75
C LYS A 108 18.91 -21.78 -6.57
N ARG A 109 19.03 -20.92 -7.58
CA ARG A 109 19.84 -19.68 -7.50
C ARG A 109 19.34 -18.77 -6.38
N TYR A 110 18.03 -18.58 -6.28
CA TYR A 110 17.43 -17.79 -5.21
C TYR A 110 17.69 -18.35 -3.81
N ILE A 111 17.64 -19.67 -3.63
CA ILE A 111 17.92 -20.30 -2.32
C ILE A 111 19.36 -20.00 -1.91
N ALA A 112 20.34 -20.19 -2.81
CA ALA A 112 21.75 -19.88 -2.54
C ALA A 112 21.94 -18.39 -2.19
N LEU A 113 21.34 -17.47 -2.96
CA LEU A 113 21.40 -16.03 -2.69
C LEU A 113 20.74 -15.66 -1.36
N ARG A 114 19.60 -16.30 -1.03
CA ARG A 114 18.89 -16.08 0.23
C ARG A 114 19.74 -16.51 1.42
N ASP A 115 20.41 -17.65 1.32
CA ASP A 115 21.18 -18.22 2.41
C ASP A 115 22.47 -17.42 2.64
N ALA A 116 23.15 -17.03 1.56
CA ALA A 116 24.24 -16.06 1.61
C ALA A 116 23.79 -14.70 2.20
N PHE A 117 22.61 -14.21 1.85
CA PHE A 117 22.07 -13.00 2.45
C PHE A 117 21.81 -13.17 3.95
N ILE A 118 21.27 -14.31 4.38
CA ILE A 118 20.98 -14.57 5.81
C ILE A 118 22.28 -14.64 6.62
N SER A 119 23.35 -15.22 6.08
CA SER A 119 24.64 -15.29 6.79
C SER A 119 25.32 -13.92 6.95
N THR A 120 25.01 -12.94 6.08
CA THR A 120 25.52 -11.56 6.22
C THR A 120 24.82 -10.74 7.32
N LEU A 121 23.69 -11.20 7.86
CA LEU A 121 22.90 -10.43 8.81
C LEU A 121 23.41 -10.59 10.25
N THR A 122 23.32 -9.50 11.02
CA THR A 122 23.59 -9.56 12.47
C THR A 122 22.47 -10.32 13.20
N PRO A 123 22.73 -10.86 14.41
CA PRO A 123 21.69 -11.51 15.23
C PRO A 123 20.49 -10.59 15.51
N GLU A 124 20.70 -9.28 15.67
CA GLU A 124 19.64 -8.30 15.87
C GLU A 124 18.80 -8.10 14.60
N GLN A 125 19.44 -7.99 13.45
CA GLN A 125 18.78 -7.90 12.15
C GLN A 125 17.98 -9.17 11.85
N LEU A 126 18.48 -10.35 12.23
CA LEU A 126 17.76 -11.60 12.10
C LEU A 126 16.50 -11.63 12.99
N LYS A 127 16.61 -11.21 14.25
CA LYS A 127 15.46 -11.05 15.16
C LYS A 127 14.44 -10.06 14.60
N GLU A 128 14.87 -8.93 14.04
CA GLU A 128 13.98 -7.94 13.42
C GLU A 128 13.28 -8.53 12.18
N LYS A 129 14.02 -9.25 11.34
CA LYS A 129 13.47 -9.96 10.17
C LYS A 129 12.45 -11.03 10.57
N GLN A 130 12.65 -11.73 11.69
CA GLN A 130 11.68 -12.68 12.25
C GLN A 130 10.40 -11.98 12.76
N LYS A 131 10.49 -10.73 13.22
CA LYS A 131 9.33 -9.91 13.66
C LYS A 131 8.54 -9.32 12.49
N MET A 132 9.14 -9.21 11.29
CA MET A 132 8.50 -8.57 10.13
C MET A 132 7.13 -9.14 9.74
N PRO A 133 6.88 -10.47 9.73
CA PRO A 133 5.55 -11.02 9.47
C PRO A 133 4.52 -10.53 10.49
N LEU A 134 4.86 -10.55 11.79
CA LEU A 134 4.00 -10.07 12.87
C LEU A 134 3.68 -8.58 12.72
N VAL A 135 4.67 -7.75 12.38
CA VAL A 135 4.48 -6.32 12.11
C VAL A 135 3.55 -6.09 10.91
N LYS A 136 3.69 -6.88 9.84
CA LYS A 136 2.79 -6.79 8.67
C LYS A 136 1.36 -7.18 9.02
N THR A 137 1.19 -8.28 9.77
CA THR A 137 -0.13 -8.72 10.26
C THR A 137 -0.75 -7.65 11.15
N LEU A 138 -0.01 -7.09 12.11
CA LEU A 138 -0.47 -6.00 12.98
C LEU A 138 -0.96 -4.79 12.17
N LYS A 139 -0.19 -4.38 11.15
CA LYS A 139 -0.59 -3.27 10.26
C LYS A 139 -1.86 -3.60 9.49
N ARG A 140 -2.01 -4.84 8.99
CA ARG A 140 -3.23 -5.28 8.29
C ARG A 140 -4.44 -5.28 9.23
N SER A 141 -4.33 -5.86 10.42
CA SER A 141 -5.41 -5.91 11.41
C SER A 141 -5.85 -4.52 11.86
N LYS A 142 -4.91 -3.58 12.07
CA LYS A 142 -5.24 -2.17 12.38
C LYS A 142 -6.00 -1.49 11.25
N ARG A 143 -5.61 -1.73 10.00
CA ARG A 143 -6.32 -1.18 8.82
C ARG A 143 -7.72 -1.77 8.71
N GLU A 144 -7.85 -3.08 8.89
CA GLU A 144 -9.14 -3.75 8.87
C GLU A 144 -10.08 -3.23 9.95
N LEU A 145 -9.58 -3.09 11.19
CA LEU A 145 -10.33 -2.48 12.28
C LEU A 145 -10.82 -1.08 11.89
N HIS A 146 -9.92 -0.24 11.38
CA HIS A 146 -10.28 1.13 10.97
C HIS A 146 -11.33 1.16 9.85
N VAL A 147 -11.19 0.31 8.83
CA VAL A 147 -12.15 0.22 7.73
C VAL A 147 -13.52 -0.21 8.25
N LEU A 148 -13.55 -1.23 9.12
CA LEU A 148 -14.80 -1.73 9.70
C LEU A 148 -15.46 -0.68 10.62
N GLU A 149 -14.69 -0.01 11.48
CA GLU A 149 -15.21 1.09 12.32
C GLU A 149 -15.80 2.23 11.47
N LYS A 150 -15.17 2.54 10.32
CA LYS A 150 -15.67 3.56 9.38
C LYS A 150 -16.96 3.10 8.68
N GLN A 151 -17.01 1.86 8.20
CA GLN A 151 -18.19 1.29 7.54
C GLN A 151 -19.40 1.21 8.47
N LEU A 152 -19.17 0.96 9.76
CA LEU A 152 -20.21 0.92 10.77
C LEU A 152 -20.58 2.30 11.32
N GLU A 153 -19.95 3.37 10.82
CA GLU A 153 -20.14 4.75 11.28
C GLU A 153 -20.02 4.86 12.81
N LYS A 154 -19.00 4.19 13.37
CA LYS A 154 -18.77 4.21 14.81
C LYS A 154 -18.53 5.64 15.28
N PRO A 155 -19.24 6.12 16.32
CA PRO A 155 -19.01 7.44 16.88
C PRO A 155 -17.53 7.66 17.20
N ASN A 156 -17.02 8.85 16.85
CA ASN A 156 -15.65 9.23 17.15
C ASN A 156 -15.51 9.64 18.62
N VAL A 157 -14.42 9.21 19.24
CA VAL A 157 -14.11 9.60 20.63
C VAL A 157 -13.91 11.12 20.69
N PRO A 158 -14.57 11.83 21.62
CA PRO A 158 -14.45 13.27 21.73
C PRO A 158 -13.07 13.67 22.27
N LEU A 159 -12.68 14.91 21.98
CA LEU A 159 -11.41 15.46 22.44
C LEU A 159 -11.45 15.72 23.96
N ARG A 160 -10.33 15.47 24.63
CA ARG A 160 -10.14 15.78 26.05
C ARG A 160 -9.90 17.28 26.26
N SER A 161 -10.01 17.76 27.50
CA SER A 161 -9.92 19.18 27.87
C SER A 161 -8.74 19.93 27.23
N PHE A 162 -7.53 19.42 27.37
CA PHE A 162 -6.35 20.03 26.75
C PHE A 162 -6.40 19.99 25.22
N SER A 163 -6.86 18.89 24.61
CA SER A 163 -6.96 18.78 23.15
C SER A 163 -8.03 19.71 22.56
N LEU A 164 -9.11 19.98 23.30
CA LEU A 164 -10.10 21.00 22.93
C LEU A 164 -9.46 22.40 22.95
N PHE A 165 -8.71 22.72 24.00
CA PHE A 165 -7.95 23.96 24.09
C PHE A 165 -6.95 24.11 22.94
N VAL A 166 -6.21 23.05 22.60
CA VAL A 166 -5.27 23.04 21.47
C VAL A 166 -6.01 23.29 20.16
N LYS A 167 -7.16 22.64 19.93
CA LYS A 167 -7.98 22.84 18.73
C LYS A 167 -8.48 24.28 18.60
N GLU A 168 -8.97 24.87 19.70
CA GLU A 168 -9.49 26.24 19.71
C GLU A 168 -8.37 27.28 19.56
N SER A 169 -7.26 27.09 20.28
CA SER A 169 -6.10 27.99 20.21
C SER A 169 -5.41 27.95 18.85
N HIS A 170 -5.31 26.75 18.23
CA HIS A 170 -4.76 26.62 16.88
C HIS A 170 -5.69 27.22 15.83
N ALA A 171 -7.00 27.06 15.97
CA ALA A 171 -7.98 27.72 15.10
C ALA A 171 -7.86 29.26 15.17
N ALA A 172 -7.55 29.81 16.35
CA ALA A 172 -7.32 31.25 16.54
C ALA A 172 -5.95 31.75 16.03
N SER A 173 -4.94 30.88 15.98
CA SER A 173 -3.56 31.25 15.58
C SER A 173 -3.29 31.13 14.07
N GLY A 174 -4.29 30.73 13.27
CA GLY A 174 -4.19 30.55 11.82
C GLY A 174 -3.67 29.18 11.38
N LYS A 175 -3.70 28.90 10.06
CA LYS A 175 -3.28 27.60 9.45
C LYS A 175 -1.75 27.38 9.43
N GLY A 176 -1.05 27.79 10.49
CA GLY A 176 0.39 27.55 10.66
C GLY A 176 0.69 26.15 11.25
N PRO A 177 1.97 25.74 11.27
CA PRO A 177 2.41 24.53 11.97
C PRO A 177 1.93 24.52 13.42
N LEU A 178 1.40 23.39 13.88
CA LEU A 178 0.91 23.24 15.24
C LEU A 178 2.10 23.14 16.22
N ASP A 179 2.36 24.21 16.98
CA ASP A 179 3.33 24.17 18.08
C ASP A 179 2.66 23.70 19.37
N ILE A 180 2.70 22.37 19.58
CA ILE A 180 2.12 21.73 20.77
C ILE A 180 2.90 22.12 22.04
N ALA A 181 4.20 22.37 21.95
CA ALA A 181 5.03 22.67 23.11
C ALA A 181 4.67 24.04 23.69
N MET A 182 4.57 25.06 22.82
CA MET A 182 4.12 26.40 23.21
C MET A 182 2.71 26.38 23.79
N LEU A 183 1.77 25.65 23.17
CA LEU A 183 0.40 25.52 23.66
C LEU A 183 0.32 24.76 25.00
N ALA A 184 1.17 23.75 25.21
CA ALA A 184 1.26 23.06 26.49
C ALA A 184 1.75 24.00 27.61
N GLU A 185 2.72 24.87 27.30
CA GLU A 185 3.22 25.86 28.26
C GLU A 185 2.16 26.92 28.58
N LYS A 186 1.47 27.42 27.55
CA LYS A 186 0.31 28.30 27.72
C LYS A 186 -0.76 27.65 28.59
N TRP A 187 -1.07 26.38 28.35
CA TRP A 187 -2.02 25.62 29.15
C TRP A 187 -1.58 25.46 30.60
N ARG A 188 -0.31 25.20 30.88
CA ARG A 188 0.20 25.13 32.27
C ARG A 188 0.03 26.46 32.99
N SER A 189 0.36 27.55 32.31
CA SER A 189 0.30 28.93 32.82
C SER A 189 -1.12 29.53 32.89
N MET A 190 -2.13 28.84 32.35
CA MET A 190 -3.52 29.31 32.43
C MET A 190 -4.10 29.19 33.84
N ALA A 191 -5.02 30.11 34.16
CA ALA A 191 -5.79 30.05 35.40
C ALA A 191 -6.66 28.78 35.46
N ASP A 192 -6.85 28.25 36.67
CA ASP A 192 -7.57 27.00 36.87
C ASP A 192 -9.06 27.11 36.51
N GLU A 193 -9.64 28.31 36.60
CA GLU A 193 -10.99 28.61 36.14
C GLU A 193 -11.14 28.42 34.63
N GLN A 194 -10.15 28.90 33.86
CA GLN A 194 -10.15 28.74 32.41
C GLN A 194 -9.97 27.27 32.02
N LYS A 195 -9.07 26.54 32.71
CA LYS A 195 -8.92 25.09 32.53
C LYS A 195 -10.21 24.33 32.87
N LYS A 196 -10.91 24.74 33.94
CA LYS A 196 -12.17 24.14 34.38
C LYS A 196 -13.25 24.25 33.31
N LEU A 197 -13.35 25.36 32.58
CA LEU A 197 -14.27 25.50 31.44
C LEU A 197 -14.04 24.42 30.38
N TYR A 198 -12.78 24.17 30.01
CA TYR A 198 -12.43 23.12 29.05
C TYR A 198 -12.68 21.71 29.58
N VAL A 199 -12.49 21.50 30.88
CA VAL A 199 -12.84 20.23 31.54
C VAL A 199 -14.34 19.99 31.48
N THR A 200 -15.17 21.00 31.76
CA THR A 200 -16.64 20.90 31.65
C THR A 200 -17.07 20.62 30.22
N LYS A 201 -16.58 21.40 29.24
CA LYS A 201 -16.86 21.17 27.80
C LYS A 201 -16.48 19.75 27.35
N ALA A 202 -15.35 19.22 27.83
CA ALA A 202 -14.91 17.86 27.53
C ALA A 202 -15.83 16.80 28.15
N LYS A 203 -16.31 17.02 29.39
CA LYS A 203 -17.25 16.12 30.07
C LYS A 203 -18.59 16.07 29.33
N GLU A 204 -19.16 17.21 28.98
CA GLU A 204 -20.41 17.29 28.21
C GLU A 204 -20.27 16.55 26.86
N SER A 205 -19.17 16.79 26.14
CA SER A 205 -18.89 16.09 24.88
C SER A 205 -18.74 14.58 25.07
N GLN A 206 -18.15 14.14 26.19
CA GLN A 206 -18.02 12.73 26.56
C GLN A 206 -19.38 12.08 26.84
N GLU A 207 -20.30 12.79 27.50
CA GLU A 207 -21.64 12.29 27.77
C GLU A 207 -22.45 12.12 26.48
N VAL A 208 -22.39 13.12 25.58
CA VAL A 208 -23.01 13.02 24.24
C VAL A 208 -22.44 11.83 23.47
N TYR A 209 -21.12 11.64 23.52
CA TYR A 209 -20.47 10.48 22.90
C TYR A 209 -20.95 9.15 23.49
N ASN A 210 -21.05 9.04 24.83
CA ASN A 210 -21.49 7.82 25.48
C ASN A 210 -22.93 7.45 25.06
N LYS A 211 -23.84 8.43 25.03
CA LYS A 211 -25.22 8.24 24.54
C LYS A 211 -25.26 7.79 23.07
N ASN A 212 -24.44 8.40 22.22
CA ASN A 212 -24.32 8.02 20.81
C ASN A 212 -23.73 6.61 20.65
N LEU A 213 -22.76 6.24 21.48
CA LEU A 213 -22.14 4.92 21.47
C LEU A 213 -23.10 3.82 21.94
N GLU A 214 -23.94 4.09 22.94
CA GLU A 214 -25.00 3.19 23.37
C GLU A 214 -26.02 2.95 22.26
N SER A 215 -26.52 4.01 21.65
CA SER A 215 -27.42 3.93 20.49
C SER A 215 -26.78 3.17 19.32
N TRP A 216 -25.50 3.43 19.05
CA TRP A 216 -24.73 2.71 18.03
C TRP A 216 -24.60 1.22 18.35
N THR A 217 -24.28 0.87 19.59
CA THR A 217 -24.07 -0.53 20.00
C THR A 217 -25.35 -1.35 19.88
N LYS A 218 -26.53 -0.75 20.17
CA LYS A 218 -27.83 -1.41 19.98
C LYS A 218 -28.20 -1.63 18.51
N ARG A 219 -27.74 -0.75 17.61
CA ARG A 219 -28.00 -0.82 16.17
C ARG A 219 -27.11 -1.82 15.45
N VAL A 220 -25.86 -1.96 15.88
CA VAL A 220 -24.88 -2.81 15.19
C VAL A 220 -25.11 -4.27 15.50
N ASP A 221 -25.07 -5.10 14.45
CA ASP A 221 -25.22 -6.55 14.55
C ASP A 221 -24.13 -7.20 15.42
N GLN A 222 -24.52 -8.26 16.14
CA GLN A 222 -23.64 -8.96 17.08
C GLN A 222 -22.40 -9.55 16.39
N THR A 223 -22.52 -10.00 15.13
CA THR A 223 -21.37 -10.55 14.38
C THR A 223 -20.31 -9.48 14.12
N HIS A 224 -20.73 -8.27 13.77
CA HIS A 224 -19.84 -7.13 13.57
C HIS A 224 -19.18 -6.69 14.87
N LEU A 225 -19.93 -6.66 15.98
CA LEU A 225 -19.38 -6.37 17.31
C LEU A 225 -18.32 -7.40 17.71
N GLN A 226 -18.60 -8.68 17.49
CA GLN A 226 -17.64 -9.75 17.75
C GLN A 226 -16.38 -9.57 16.90
N ARG A 227 -16.52 -9.31 15.59
CA ARG A 227 -15.38 -9.08 14.70
C ARG A 227 -14.51 -7.91 15.14
N LEU A 228 -15.13 -6.79 15.57
CA LEU A 228 -14.40 -5.64 16.11
C LEU A 228 -13.60 -6.00 17.37
N ASN A 229 -14.20 -6.78 18.27
CA ASN A 229 -13.55 -7.22 19.50
C ASN A 229 -12.40 -8.19 19.20
N ASP A 230 -12.60 -9.17 18.31
CA ASP A 230 -11.57 -10.10 17.88
C ASP A 230 -10.37 -9.37 17.26
N LEU A 231 -10.62 -8.35 16.42
CA LEU A 231 -9.58 -7.53 15.82
C LEU A 231 -8.81 -6.75 16.89
N LYS A 232 -9.48 -6.16 17.88
CA LYS A 232 -8.82 -5.44 18.99
C LYS A 232 -7.96 -6.38 19.84
N LEU A 233 -8.48 -7.56 20.19
CA LEU A 233 -7.74 -8.58 20.94
C LEU A 233 -6.52 -9.07 20.14
N SER A 234 -6.71 -9.35 18.85
CA SER A 234 -5.62 -9.73 17.94
C SER A 234 -4.53 -8.65 17.88
N ILE A 235 -4.91 -7.38 17.74
CA ILE A 235 -3.97 -6.24 17.74
C ILE A 235 -3.23 -6.15 19.08
N ALA A 236 -3.92 -6.31 20.20
CA ALA A 236 -3.31 -6.28 21.53
C ALA A 236 -2.29 -7.42 21.70
N MET A 237 -2.67 -8.65 21.37
CA MET A 237 -1.79 -9.83 21.41
C MET A 237 -0.57 -9.66 20.50
N LEU A 238 -0.76 -9.20 19.26
CA LEU A 238 0.35 -8.95 18.32
C LEU A 238 1.29 -7.86 18.83
N THR A 239 0.74 -6.80 19.45
CA THR A 239 1.54 -5.71 20.04
C THR A 239 2.34 -6.22 21.24
N GLN A 240 1.75 -7.05 22.10
CA GLN A 240 2.44 -7.66 23.24
C GLN A 240 3.56 -8.61 22.77
N LYS A 241 3.28 -9.49 21.79
CA LYS A 241 4.29 -10.40 21.21
C LYS A 241 5.49 -9.63 20.64
N LEU A 242 5.27 -8.47 20.03
CA LEU A 242 6.36 -7.62 19.53
C LEU A 242 7.17 -6.94 20.65
N ARG A 243 6.55 -6.64 21.80
CA ARG A 243 7.22 -6.06 22.98
C ARG A 243 8.01 -7.09 23.79
N GLY A 244 7.45 -8.28 24.01
CA GLY A 244 8.03 -9.34 24.84
C GLY A 244 9.13 -10.18 24.18
N SER A 245 9.54 -9.84 22.96
CA SER A 245 10.63 -10.50 22.23
C SER A 245 11.94 -9.70 22.34
N LYS A 246 12.19 -9.09 23.50
CA LYS A 246 13.47 -8.43 23.82
C LYS A 246 14.39 -9.41 24.51
#